data_AF-A0A2E8Y7V5-F1
#
_entry.id   AF-A0A2E8Y7V5-F1
#
_cell.length_a   1.000
_cell.length_b   1.000
_cell.length_c   1.000
_cell.angle_alpha   90.00
_cell.angle_beta   90.00
_cell.angle_gamma   90.00
#
_symmetry.space_group_name_H-M   'P 1'
#
loop_
_entity.id
_entity.type
_entity.pdbx_description
1 polymer ?
#
loop_
_entity_poly.entity_id
_entity_poly.type
_entity_poly.pdbx_seq_one_letter_code
_entity_poly.pdbx_strand_id
1 'polypeptide(L)' 'MEGSTGRHYHNYDFQIMYVTNGWVKMYYEGEGELVLKTGDFVYHPKGHVHNFMEYSHDIEILEITSPAHHHSIDVE' A
#
# COMPACT_ATOMS: atom_id res chain seq x y z
N MET A 1 5.21 -3.69 -15.12
CA MET A 1 5.31 -2.28 -14.71
C MET A 1 6.55 -2.20 -13.84
N GLU A 2 7.57 -1.49 -14.32
CA GLU A 2 8.70 -1.08 -13.47
C GLU A 2 8.33 0.30 -12.94
N GLY A 3 8.43 0.51 -11.63
CA GLY A 3 8.29 1.84 -11.06
C GLY A 3 7.46 1.89 -9.80
N SER A 4 7.93 2.73 -8.89
CA SER A 4 7.24 3.13 -7.67
C SER A 4 5.91 3.82 -8.00
N THR A 5 4.89 3.68 -7.17
CA THR A 5 3.61 4.41 -7.33
C THR A 5 3.71 5.91 -7.04
N GLY A 6 4.82 6.36 -6.44
CA GLY A 6 4.95 7.70 -5.88
C GLY A 6 4.28 7.79 -4.51
N ARG A 7 4.64 8.83 -3.74
CA ARG A 7 4.03 9.09 -2.44
C ARG A 7 2.59 9.55 -2.68
N HIS A 8 1.64 8.85 -2.09
CA HIS A 8 0.22 9.16 -2.21
C HIS A 8 -0.52 8.70 -0.96
N TYR A 9 -1.77 9.09 -0.86
CA TYR A 9 -2.72 8.51 0.08
C TYR A 9 -4.07 8.33 -0.59
N HIS A 10 -4.95 7.55 0.04
CA HIS A 10 -6.31 7.38 -0.44
C HIS A 10 -7.30 8.19 0.39
N ASN A 11 -8.35 8.69 -0.28
CA ASN A 11 -9.50 9.31 0.41
C ASN A 11 -10.48 8.23 0.91
N TYR A 12 -9.92 7.25 1.63
CA TYR A 12 -10.69 6.25 2.36
C TYR A 12 -10.79 6.63 3.83
N ASP A 13 -11.81 6.13 4.51
CA ASP A 13 -11.84 6.11 5.97
C ASP A 13 -10.85 5.07 6.51
N PHE A 14 -10.67 3.96 5.79
CA PHE A 14 -9.57 3.03 6.00
C PHE A 14 -9.25 2.22 4.73
N GLN A 15 -8.01 1.72 4.67
CA GLN A 15 -7.61 0.64 3.79
C GLN A 15 -6.88 -0.40 4.61
N ILE A 16 -7.12 -1.65 4.28
CA ILE A 16 -6.42 -2.82 4.80
C ILE A 16 -5.73 -3.48 3.62
N MET A 17 -4.47 -3.84 3.80
CA MET A 17 -3.68 -4.61 2.86
C MET A 17 -3.29 -5.95 3.49
N TYR A 18 -3.42 -7.03 2.73
CA TYR A 18 -2.91 -8.34 3.11
C TYR A 18 -2.18 -8.99 1.93
N VAL A 19 -0.94 -9.42 2.15
CA VAL A 19 -0.13 -10.05 1.10
C VAL A 19 -0.50 -11.54 1.01
N THR A 20 -1.11 -11.94 -0.10
CA THR A 20 -1.54 -13.32 -0.34
C THR A 20 -0.45 -14.17 -1.00
N ASN A 21 0.43 -13.55 -1.81
CA ASN A 21 1.60 -14.20 -2.39
C ASN A 21 2.74 -13.19 -2.65
N GLY A 22 3.99 -13.66 -2.69
CA GLY A 22 5.15 -12.84 -3.05
C GLY A 22 5.62 -11.87 -1.95
N TRP A 23 6.19 -10.73 -2.36
CA TRP A 23 6.59 -9.64 -1.47
C TRP A 23 6.45 -8.25 -2.11
N VAL A 24 6.28 -7.23 -1.26
CA VAL A 24 6.26 -5.81 -1.66
C VAL A 24 7.09 -4.98 -0.67
N LYS A 25 7.89 -4.06 -1.20
CA LYS A 25 8.60 -3.03 -0.44
C LYS A 25 7.78 -1.75 -0.47
N MET A 26 7.41 -1.28 0.72
CA MET A 26 6.57 -0.11 0.94
C MET A 26 7.37 0.96 1.69
N TYR A 27 7.09 2.23 1.41
CA TYR A 27 7.42 3.35 2.30
C TYR A 27 6.15 3.82 3.00
N TYR A 28 6.26 4.09 4.30
CA TYR A 28 5.21 4.67 5.13
C TYR A 28 5.72 5.93 5.82
N GLU A 29 4.95 7.02 5.76
CA GLU A 29 5.30 8.26 6.44
C GLU A 29 5.34 8.06 7.95
N GLY A 30 6.49 8.32 8.57
CA GLY A 30 6.74 8.13 10.00
C GLY A 30 7.41 6.80 10.36
N GLU A 31 7.26 5.76 9.53
CA GLU A 31 7.83 4.42 9.80
C GLU A 31 9.01 4.06 8.88
N GLY A 32 9.12 4.71 7.71
CA GLY A 32 10.18 4.45 6.74
C GLY A 32 9.86 3.27 5.81
N GLU A 33 10.89 2.56 5.37
CA GLU A 33 10.76 1.47 4.39
C GLU A 33 10.59 0.11 5.08
N LEU A 34 9.57 -0.65 4.66
CA LEU A 34 9.25 -1.98 5.15
C LEU A 34 9.06 -2.94 3.97
N VAL A 35 9.50 -4.19 4.14
CA VAL A 35 9.21 -5.27 3.19
C VAL A 35 8.15 -6.17 3.80
N LEU A 36 6.98 -6.21 3.16
CA LEU A 36 5.86 -7.08 3.49
C LEU A 36 5.93 -8.33 2.63
N LYS A 37 5.63 -9.48 3.20
CA LYS A 37 5.67 -10.80 2.55
C LYS A 37 4.35 -11.53 2.78
N THR A 38 4.14 -12.65 2.07
CA THR A 38 2.97 -13.51 2.27
C THR A 38 2.63 -13.71 3.74
N GLY A 39 1.39 -13.38 4.12
CA GLY A 39 0.89 -13.44 5.48
C GLY A 39 0.96 -12.13 6.27
N ASP A 40 1.70 -11.13 5.79
CA ASP A 40 1.76 -9.83 6.43
C ASP A 40 0.50 -8.99 6.14
N PHE A 41 0.16 -8.16 7.12
CA PHE A 41 -1.03 -7.33 7.14
C PHE A 41 -0.65 -5.89 7.48
N VAL A 42 -1.27 -4.92 6.79
CA VAL A 42 -1.14 -3.49 7.11
C VAL A 42 -2.50 -2.83 7.18
N TYR A 43 -2.65 -1.94 8.16
CA TYR A 43 -3.79 -1.03 8.28
C TYR A 43 -3.35 0.39 7.93
N HIS A 44 -3.96 0.97 6.91
CA HIS A 44 -3.80 2.38 6.56
C HIS A 44 -4.98 3.17 7.12
N PRO A 45 -4.75 4.03 8.13
CA PRO A 45 -5.77 4.99 8.54
C PRO A 45 -6.01 6.03 7.44
N LYS A 46 -7.14 6.72 7.53
CA LYS A 46 -7.48 7.84 6.64
C LYS A 46 -6.33 8.81 6.45
N GLY A 47 -6.01 9.11 5.19
CA GLY A 47 -4.99 10.11 4.84
C GLY A 47 -3.54 9.67 5.06
N HIS A 48 -3.28 8.40 5.35
CA HIS A 48 -1.91 7.95 5.61
C HIS A 48 -1.08 7.88 4.32
N VAL A 49 0.02 8.64 4.28
CA VAL A 49 0.90 8.73 3.10
C VAL A 49 1.80 7.50 3.01
N HIS A 50 1.78 6.84 1.86
CA HIS A 50 2.57 5.65 1.57
C HIS A 50 3.01 5.59 0.10
N ASN A 51 3.89 4.64 -0.22
CA ASN A 51 4.38 4.40 -1.58
C ASN A 51 4.74 2.92 -1.77
N PHE A 52 4.27 2.30 -2.86
CA PHE A 52 4.78 1.02 -3.36
C PHE A 52 6.10 1.28 -4.08
N MET A 53 7.20 0.71 -3.60
CA MET A 53 8.53 0.97 -4.15
C MET A 53 8.98 -0.10 -5.14
N GLU A 54 8.97 -1.35 -4.69
CA GLU A 54 9.45 -2.52 -5.42
C GLU A 54 8.60 -3.73 -5.02
N TYR A 55 8.51 -4.75 -5.87
CA TYR A 55 7.73 -5.94 -5.57
C TYR A 55 8.22 -7.16 -6.36
N SER A 56 7.89 -8.35 -5.88
CA SER A 56 8.19 -9.61 -6.59
C SER A 56 7.34 -9.76 -7.85
N HIS A 57 7.81 -10.58 -8.78
CA HIS A 57 7.08 -10.84 -10.02
C HIS A 57 5.71 -11.50 -9.80
N ASP A 58 5.56 -12.23 -8.70
CA ASP A 58 4.40 -13.02 -8.31
C ASP A 58 3.58 -12.40 -7.18
N ILE A 59 3.77 -11.09 -6.93
CA ILE A 59 3.07 -10.36 -5.88
C ILE A 59 1.54 -10.43 -6.08
N GLU A 60 0.84 -10.82 -5.02
CA GLU A 60 -0.62 -10.76 -4.94
C GLU A 60 -1.02 -10.15 -3.60
N ILE A 61 -1.96 -9.21 -3.66
CA ILE A 61 -2.39 -8.44 -2.50
C ILE A 61 -3.92 -8.35 -2.51
N LEU A 62 -4.52 -8.60 -1.33
CA LEU A 62 -5.92 -8.30 -1.06
C LEU A 62 -6.01 -6.94 -0.38
N GLU A 63 -6.77 -6.03 -0.99
CA GLU A 63 -7.10 -4.74 -0.40
C GLU A 63 -8.58 -4.68 -0.01
N ILE A 64 -8.85 -4.22 1.20
CA ILE A 64 -10.21 -3.98 1.71
C ILE A 64 -10.30 -2.51 2.11
N THR A 65 -11.24 -1.78 1.53
CA THR A 65 -11.35 -0.33 1.71
C THR A 65 -12.77 0.09 2.04
N SER A 66 -12.90 1.23 2.71
CA SER A 66 -14.18 1.94 2.86
C SER A 66 -13.95 3.44 2.75
N PRO A 67 -14.77 4.19 2.00
CA PRO A 67 -15.86 3.72 1.14
C PRO A 67 -15.34 2.95 -0.09
N ALA A 68 -16.23 2.19 -0.74
CA ALA A 68 -15.88 1.36 -1.90
C ALA A 68 -15.46 2.16 -3.17
N HIS A 69 -15.56 3.49 -3.14
CA HIS A 69 -15.17 4.34 -4.26
C HIS A 69 -13.67 4.57 -4.29
N HIS A 70 -12.99 3.92 -5.24
CA HIS A 70 -11.55 4.01 -5.36
C HIS A 70 -11.07 5.42 -5.74
N HIS A 71 -10.27 6.06 -4.89
CA HIS A 71 -9.68 7.38 -5.15
C HIS A 71 -8.34 7.56 -4.42
N SER A 72 -7.31 8.00 -5.15
CA SER A 72 -5.97 8.33 -4.63
C SER A 72 -5.63 9.80 -4.88
N ILE A 73 -4.80 10.36 -4.01
CA ILE A 73 -4.31 11.73 -4.05
C ILE A 73 -2.79 11.68 -3.95
N ASP A 74 -2.10 12.14 -5.00
CA ASP A 74 -0.65 12.19 -5.06
C ASP A 74 -0.11 13.31 -4.15
N VAL A 75 1.07 13.10 -3.59
CA VAL A 75 1.80 14.06 -2.77
C VAL A 75 3.08 14.47 -3.50
N GLU A 76 3.37 15.78 -3.51
CA GLU A 76 4.61 16.35 -4.10
C GLU A 76 5.90 15.75 -3.50
#